data_AF-A0A2P5CJ37-F1
#
_entry.id   AF-A0A2P5CJ37-F1
#
_cell.length_a   1.000
_cell.length_b   1.000
_cell.length_c   1.000
_cell.angle_alpha   90.00
_cell.angle_beta   90.00
_cell.angle_gamma   90.00
#
_symmetry.space_group_name_H-M   'P 1'
#
loop_
_entity.id
_entity.type
_entity.pdbx_description
1 polymer ?
#
loop_
_entity_poly.entity_id
_entity_poly.type
_entity_poly.pdbx_seq_one_letter_code
_entity_poly.pdbx_strand_id
1 'polypeptide(L)'
;MAVSSHASFTTSLINCYLSCKDLDSARKLFENYPSSRPPTLIWNFMVRAYSKINNSQESIFLFSQMLASSSLPDKYTFTYVITSCSHQISLHHGEIIHGLVVKNGFDSDLFVGNAVIYMYGVFARMEDARKTFDEMPERDVFTWTGLLSGYAKGGEVGKACELFGEMPMRNEVSWTVMISGFVGCERSIEALKYFHDMLYQGKVKPNEATLVSILSACAHLGALDQGKWIHEYIDVIGFPFSNNIRTALIDMYAKCGRIDRANQVFIGISKRDVFNYTAMITGLAIHGLGKDAIQVFSQMLMENVMPNDITILGLLKGCSHSGLVQEGSSIFFSMESSWGVVPRIEHYGCYVDLLGRAGYLERAFELVKSMPIRPDVVIWMALLSACRIHRDSKLGEQIVRHVELLDDSGNSAGKVLLSNLNASLGKWERVAELRHSISDKRNKSNPGQSWIEVNGVVHEFRVDDQLHPQIAQIREKLTEVLKQARLGGYIASTSQVSFDLSEEDKEQAVAYHSEKLAVTFGLTSTEPGTSIRIVKNLRTCDDCHSALKAISTVYKRELIVRDRSRFHTFREGMCSCNDYW
;
A
#
# COMPACT_ATOMS: atom_id res chain seq x y z
N MET A 1 42.29 -47.10 -9.68
CA MET A 1 40.86 -47.49 -9.67
C MET A 1 40.18 -47.27 -8.32
N ALA A 2 40.80 -47.58 -7.18
CA ALA A 2 40.17 -47.39 -5.85
C ALA A 2 39.88 -45.92 -5.46
N VAL A 3 40.72 -44.97 -5.88
CA VAL A 3 40.52 -43.53 -5.55
C VAL A 3 39.34 -42.92 -6.32
N SER A 4 39.07 -43.36 -7.56
CA SER A 4 37.95 -42.81 -8.36
C SER A 4 36.59 -43.36 -7.92
N SER A 5 36.51 -44.61 -7.47
CA SER A 5 35.28 -45.17 -6.89
C SER A 5 34.92 -44.49 -5.56
N HIS A 6 35.93 -44.21 -4.73
CA HIS A 6 35.74 -43.49 -3.46
C HIS A 6 35.30 -42.03 -3.67
N ALA A 7 35.89 -41.32 -4.63
CA ALA A 7 35.50 -39.94 -4.96
C ALA A 7 34.07 -39.83 -5.51
N SER A 8 33.66 -40.78 -6.36
CA SER A 8 32.29 -40.86 -6.88
C SER A 8 31.27 -41.16 -5.78
N PHE A 9 31.62 -42.04 -4.85
CA PHE A 9 30.78 -42.35 -3.69
C PHE A 9 30.63 -41.14 -2.76
N THR A 10 31.72 -40.45 -2.41
CA THR A 10 31.68 -39.22 -1.60
C THR A 10 30.82 -38.13 -2.26
N THR A 11 30.90 -37.97 -3.59
CA THR A 11 30.08 -37.01 -4.34
C THR A 11 28.59 -37.30 -4.21
N SER A 12 28.20 -38.57 -4.34
CA SER A 12 26.81 -39.01 -4.22
C SER A 12 26.28 -38.82 -2.79
N LEU A 13 27.13 -39.09 -1.80
CA LEU A 13 26.80 -38.95 -0.39
C LEU A 13 26.60 -37.47 0.01
N ILE A 14 27.44 -36.55 -0.49
CA ILE A 14 27.24 -35.10 -0.32
C ILE A 14 25.87 -34.68 -0.88
N ASN A 15 25.55 -35.08 -2.11
CA ASN A 15 24.26 -34.73 -2.73
C ASN A 15 23.06 -35.30 -1.94
N CYS A 16 23.20 -36.50 -1.36
CA CYS A 16 22.19 -37.10 -0.49
C CYS A 16 21.95 -36.26 0.77
N TYR A 17 23.01 -35.92 1.52
CA TYR A 17 22.90 -35.10 2.73
C TYR A 17 22.30 -33.71 2.44
N LEU A 18 22.70 -33.08 1.33
CA LEU A 18 22.12 -31.80 0.91
C LEU A 18 20.63 -31.92 0.58
N SER A 19 20.21 -33.04 -0.05
CA SER A 19 18.80 -33.32 -0.33
C SER A 19 17.99 -33.52 0.96
N CYS A 20 18.61 -34.08 2.00
CA CYS A 20 18.05 -34.22 3.34
C CYS A 20 18.15 -32.94 4.20
N LYS A 21 18.66 -31.84 3.66
CA LYS A 21 18.93 -30.57 4.36
C LYS A 21 19.93 -30.68 5.53
N ASP A 22 20.76 -31.71 5.54
CA ASP A 22 21.87 -31.85 6.50
C ASP A 22 23.15 -31.23 5.93
N LEU A 23 23.30 -29.93 6.16
CA LEU A 23 24.43 -29.14 5.67
C LEU A 23 25.73 -29.45 6.40
N ASP A 24 25.68 -29.76 7.68
CA ASP A 24 26.88 -29.99 8.50
C ASP A 24 27.59 -31.26 8.07
N SER A 25 26.84 -32.34 7.84
CA SER A 25 27.41 -33.60 7.34
C SER A 25 27.92 -33.45 5.91
N ALA A 26 27.19 -32.74 5.05
CA ALA A 26 27.64 -32.44 3.69
C ALA A 26 28.94 -31.61 3.69
N ARG A 27 29.05 -30.62 4.58
CA ARG A 27 30.23 -29.74 4.70
C ARG A 27 31.46 -30.51 5.17
N LYS A 28 31.32 -31.36 6.19
CA LYS A 28 32.44 -32.21 6.67
C LYS A 28 32.97 -33.14 5.60
N LEU A 29 32.09 -33.72 4.78
CA LEU A 29 32.48 -34.59 3.67
C LEU A 29 33.13 -33.82 2.52
N PHE A 30 32.70 -32.58 2.30
CA PHE A 30 33.30 -31.68 1.32
C PHE A 30 34.73 -31.25 1.72
N GLU A 31 34.94 -30.88 2.99
CA GLU A 31 36.27 -30.49 3.50
C GLU A 31 37.26 -31.66 3.49
N ASN A 32 36.77 -32.89 3.69
CA ASN A 32 37.57 -34.12 3.64
C ASN A 32 37.51 -34.81 2.26
N TYR A 33 37.25 -34.07 1.19
CA TYR A 33 37.10 -34.67 -0.13
C TYR A 33 38.40 -35.38 -0.57
N PRO A 34 38.35 -36.62 -1.12
CA PRO A 34 39.54 -37.43 -1.40
C PRO A 34 40.54 -36.84 -2.41
N SER A 35 40.17 -35.79 -3.14
CA SER A 35 41.00 -35.13 -4.16
C SER A 35 41.39 -33.73 -3.71
N SER A 36 42.66 -33.36 -3.91
CA SER A 36 43.18 -32.00 -3.68
C SER A 36 42.54 -30.94 -4.60
N ARG A 37 41.92 -31.37 -5.71
CA ARG A 37 41.11 -30.52 -6.58
C ARG A 37 39.72 -31.16 -6.73
N PRO A 38 38.73 -30.76 -5.90
CA PRO A 38 37.37 -31.25 -6.04
C PRO A 38 36.76 -30.84 -7.39
N PRO A 39 35.96 -31.70 -8.05
CA PRO A 39 35.26 -31.34 -9.28
C PRO A 39 34.33 -30.13 -9.12
N THR A 40 34.18 -29.31 -10.17
CA THR A 40 33.27 -28.15 -10.22
C THR A 40 31.84 -28.49 -9.79
N LEU A 41 31.35 -29.69 -10.13
CA LEU A 41 30.02 -30.16 -9.72
C LEU A 41 29.81 -30.13 -8.20
N ILE A 42 30.82 -30.47 -7.43
CA ILE A 42 30.72 -30.55 -5.96
C ILE A 42 30.72 -29.16 -5.36
N TRP A 43 31.59 -28.28 -5.86
CA TRP A 43 31.53 -26.85 -5.53
C TRP A 43 30.14 -26.29 -5.79
N ASN A 44 29.55 -26.58 -6.96
CA ASN A 44 28.21 -26.15 -7.32
C ASN A 44 27.12 -26.67 -6.37
N PHE A 45 27.22 -27.91 -5.89
CA PHE A 45 26.30 -28.44 -4.89
C PHE A 45 26.38 -27.65 -3.57
N MET A 46 27.58 -27.39 -3.07
CA MET A 46 27.78 -26.66 -1.82
C MET A 46 27.35 -25.19 -1.95
N VAL A 47 27.82 -24.49 -3.00
CA VAL A 47 27.46 -23.09 -3.29
C VAL A 47 25.95 -22.95 -3.45
N ARG A 48 25.30 -23.85 -4.20
CA ARG A 48 23.83 -23.85 -4.35
C ARG A 48 23.13 -24.03 -3.01
N ALA A 49 23.59 -24.96 -2.17
CA ALA A 49 22.98 -25.20 -0.88
C ALA A 49 23.03 -23.97 0.03
N TYR A 50 24.20 -23.32 0.12
CA TYR A 50 24.36 -22.08 0.91
C TYR A 50 23.67 -20.87 0.28
N SER A 51 23.52 -20.80 -1.05
CA SER A 51 22.82 -19.69 -1.73
C SER A 51 21.34 -19.58 -1.36
N LYS A 52 20.72 -20.71 -0.98
CA LYS A 52 19.29 -20.81 -0.62
C LYS A 52 18.99 -20.50 0.85
N ILE A 53 20.02 -20.29 1.67
CA ILE A 53 19.90 -20.06 3.11
C ILE A 53 20.17 -18.57 3.36
N ASN A 54 19.56 -17.99 4.40
CA ASN A 54 19.81 -16.60 4.83
C ASN A 54 21.28 -16.31 5.22
N ASN A 55 22.16 -17.32 5.29
CA ASN A 55 23.60 -17.17 5.46
C ASN A 55 24.35 -17.42 4.14
N SER A 56 24.06 -16.60 3.13
CA SER A 56 24.68 -16.73 1.82
C SER A 56 26.14 -16.26 1.77
N GLN A 57 26.71 -15.74 2.87
CA GLN A 57 28.12 -15.34 2.94
C GLN A 57 29.05 -16.54 2.71
N GLU A 58 28.65 -17.69 3.23
CA GLU A 58 29.38 -18.95 3.05
C GLU A 58 29.45 -19.37 1.58
N SER A 59 28.43 -19.04 0.77
CA SER A 59 28.45 -19.29 -0.68
C SER A 59 29.53 -18.46 -1.39
N ILE A 60 29.75 -17.21 -0.99
CA ILE A 60 30.80 -16.34 -1.55
C ILE A 60 32.19 -16.79 -1.05
N PHE A 61 32.28 -17.23 0.20
CA PHE A 61 33.51 -17.77 0.76
C PHE A 61 33.94 -19.06 0.05
N LEU A 62 33.01 -20.01 -0.14
CA LEU A 62 33.24 -21.23 -0.91
C LEU A 62 33.65 -20.93 -2.35
N PHE A 63 33.06 -19.91 -2.98
CA PHE A 63 33.48 -19.48 -4.32
C PHE A 63 34.93 -18.95 -4.32
N SER A 64 35.31 -18.16 -3.32
CA SER A 64 36.69 -17.70 -3.15
C SER A 64 37.67 -18.86 -2.97
N GLN A 65 37.31 -19.88 -2.19
CA GLN A 65 38.11 -21.10 -2.03
C GLN A 65 38.21 -21.90 -3.33
N MET A 66 37.12 -22.00 -4.09
CA MET A 66 37.11 -22.65 -5.40
C MET A 66 38.13 -22.00 -6.34
N LEU A 67 38.15 -20.66 -6.41
CA LEU A 67 39.13 -19.91 -7.18
C LEU A 67 40.56 -20.12 -6.68
N ALA A 68 40.78 -20.12 -5.36
CA ALA A 68 42.09 -20.38 -4.75
C ALA A 68 42.61 -21.81 -5.04
N SER A 69 41.71 -22.80 -5.12
CA SER A 69 42.03 -24.18 -5.51
C SER A 69 42.29 -24.36 -7.01
N SER A 70 42.30 -23.28 -7.80
CA SER A 70 42.41 -23.28 -9.26
C SER A 70 41.30 -24.08 -9.96
N SER A 71 40.16 -24.31 -9.31
CA SER A 71 38.98 -24.95 -9.94
C SER A 71 38.23 -23.93 -10.79
N LEU A 72 37.83 -24.32 -12.01
CA LEU A 72 37.18 -23.39 -12.96
C LEU A 72 35.69 -23.26 -12.67
N PRO A 73 35.18 -22.03 -12.45
CA PRO A 73 33.75 -21.76 -12.36
C PRO A 73 33.04 -22.11 -13.67
N ASP A 74 31.78 -22.55 -13.56
CA ASP A 74 30.88 -22.67 -14.70
C ASP A 74 29.67 -21.73 -14.57
N LYS A 75 28.79 -21.75 -15.57
CA LYS A 75 27.56 -20.94 -15.58
C LYS A 75 26.67 -21.14 -14.36
N TYR A 76 26.63 -22.36 -13.80
CA TYR A 76 25.84 -22.65 -12.61
C TYR A 76 26.50 -22.06 -11.37
N THR A 77 27.84 -22.13 -11.27
CA THR A 77 28.61 -21.47 -10.20
C THR A 77 28.25 -19.99 -10.13
N PHE A 78 28.33 -19.28 -11.26
CA PHE A 78 28.02 -17.85 -11.31
C PHE A 78 26.56 -17.55 -10.96
N THR A 79 25.61 -18.31 -11.50
CA THR A 79 24.18 -18.15 -11.19
C THR A 79 23.91 -18.22 -9.68
N TYR A 80 24.50 -19.19 -8.99
CA TYR A 80 24.31 -19.35 -7.54
C TYR A 80 24.99 -18.25 -6.73
N VAL A 81 26.21 -17.85 -7.10
CA VAL A 81 26.95 -16.79 -6.38
C VAL A 81 26.27 -15.42 -6.57
N ILE A 82 25.79 -15.11 -7.78
CA ILE A 82 25.02 -13.88 -8.04
C ILE A 82 23.72 -13.85 -7.21
N THR A 83 23.04 -14.99 -7.12
CA THR A 83 21.85 -15.13 -6.27
C THR A 83 22.19 -14.86 -4.79
N SER A 84 23.33 -15.40 -4.32
CA SER A 84 23.85 -15.13 -2.97
C SER A 84 24.14 -13.64 -2.73
N CYS A 85 24.74 -12.94 -3.71
CA CYS A 85 24.99 -11.49 -3.63
C CYS A 85 23.68 -10.69 -3.53
N SER A 86 22.66 -11.10 -4.28
CA SER A 86 21.31 -10.49 -4.24
C SER A 86 20.68 -10.61 -2.86
N HIS A 87 20.85 -11.76 -2.18
CA HIS A 87 20.32 -11.99 -0.83
C HIS A 87 21.06 -11.21 0.28
N GLN A 88 22.35 -10.91 0.12
CA GLN A 88 23.12 -10.14 1.12
C GLN A 88 22.96 -8.63 0.95
N ILE A 89 22.30 -8.20 -0.12
CA ILE A 89 22.19 -6.79 -0.49
C ILE A 89 23.60 -6.14 -0.54
N SER A 90 24.60 -6.84 -1.10
CA SER A 90 25.95 -6.29 -1.30
C SER A 90 26.24 -6.01 -2.77
N LEU A 91 25.97 -4.76 -3.19
CA LEU A 91 26.18 -4.31 -4.58
C LEU A 91 27.65 -4.49 -5.02
N HIS A 92 28.60 -4.16 -4.14
CA HIS A 92 30.03 -4.25 -4.43
C HIS A 92 30.47 -5.68 -4.80
N HIS A 93 30.05 -6.69 -4.03
CA HIS A 93 30.33 -8.08 -4.37
C HIS A 93 29.63 -8.47 -5.68
N GLY A 94 28.39 -8.02 -5.89
CA GLY A 94 27.67 -8.24 -7.14
C GLY A 94 28.43 -7.74 -8.38
N GLU A 95 28.96 -6.51 -8.32
CA GLU A 95 29.76 -5.91 -9.39
C GLU A 95 31.08 -6.67 -9.65
N ILE A 96 31.76 -7.13 -8.59
CA ILE A 96 32.97 -7.96 -8.71
C ILE A 96 32.63 -9.29 -9.41
N ILE A 97 31.57 -9.96 -8.99
CA ILE A 97 31.14 -11.23 -9.57
C ILE A 97 30.72 -11.05 -11.02
N HIS A 98 30.01 -9.97 -11.36
CA HIS A 98 29.67 -9.64 -12.75
C HIS A 98 30.94 -9.40 -13.60
N GLY A 99 31.94 -8.68 -13.07
CA GLY A 99 33.24 -8.55 -13.75
C GLY A 99 33.93 -9.89 -13.97
N LEU A 100 33.82 -10.84 -13.02
CA LEU A 100 34.33 -12.20 -13.20
C LEU A 100 33.54 -13.00 -14.23
N VAL A 101 32.22 -12.83 -14.34
CA VAL A 101 31.39 -13.43 -15.39
C VAL A 101 31.92 -13.04 -16.78
N VAL A 102 32.13 -11.74 -17.00
CA VAL A 102 32.66 -11.21 -18.27
C VAL A 102 34.07 -11.74 -18.52
N LYS A 103 34.95 -11.70 -17.51
CA LYS A 103 36.34 -12.21 -17.63
C LYS A 103 36.41 -13.69 -18.00
N ASN A 104 35.44 -14.50 -17.57
CA ASN A 104 35.39 -15.94 -17.85
C ASN A 104 34.54 -16.28 -19.09
N GLY A 105 34.01 -15.28 -19.82
CA GLY A 105 33.26 -15.48 -21.07
C GLY A 105 31.85 -16.05 -20.88
N PHE A 106 31.21 -15.79 -19.73
CA PHE A 106 29.83 -16.21 -19.45
C PHE A 106 28.80 -15.09 -19.60
N ASP A 107 29.20 -13.90 -20.07
CA ASP A 107 28.35 -12.72 -20.28
C ASP A 107 27.26 -12.94 -21.35
N SER A 108 27.49 -13.83 -22.30
CA SER A 108 26.50 -14.23 -23.31
C SER A 108 25.60 -15.40 -22.90
N ASP A 109 25.80 -16.02 -21.72
CA ASP A 109 24.97 -17.14 -21.26
C ASP A 109 23.62 -16.66 -20.71
N LEU A 110 22.52 -17.21 -21.24
CA LEU A 110 21.15 -16.81 -20.88
C LEU A 110 20.85 -16.91 -19.37
N PHE A 111 21.32 -17.96 -18.70
CA PHE A 111 21.02 -18.17 -17.27
C PHE A 111 21.82 -17.19 -16.40
N VAL A 112 23.07 -16.94 -16.77
CA VAL A 112 23.93 -15.99 -16.08
C VAL A 112 23.43 -14.56 -16.28
N GLY A 113 23.09 -14.18 -17.52
CA GLY A 113 22.50 -12.87 -17.84
C GLY A 113 21.21 -12.61 -17.07
N ASN A 114 20.31 -13.61 -17.00
CA ASN A 114 19.08 -13.53 -16.19
C ASN A 114 19.37 -13.30 -14.70
N ALA A 115 20.39 -13.97 -14.14
CA ALA A 115 20.80 -13.77 -12.75
C ALA A 115 21.37 -12.36 -12.51
N VAL A 116 22.17 -11.83 -13.43
CA VAL A 116 22.73 -10.47 -13.36
C VAL A 116 21.63 -9.40 -13.41
N ILE A 117 20.66 -9.53 -14.33
CA ILE A 117 19.51 -8.62 -14.42
C ILE A 117 18.71 -8.62 -13.12
N TYR A 118 18.41 -9.81 -12.57
CA TYR A 118 17.72 -9.93 -11.29
C TYR A 118 18.49 -9.23 -10.16
N MET A 119 19.80 -9.48 -10.07
CA MET A 119 20.67 -8.88 -9.07
C MET A 119 20.65 -7.35 -9.14
N TYR A 120 20.87 -6.76 -10.31
CA TYR A 120 20.82 -5.30 -10.47
C TYR A 120 19.42 -4.73 -10.20
N GLY A 121 18.36 -5.46 -10.54
CA GLY A 121 16.99 -5.10 -10.18
C GLY A 121 16.76 -5.04 -8.66
N VAL A 122 17.28 -6.01 -7.91
CA VAL A 122 17.24 -6.01 -6.42
C VAL A 122 17.99 -4.80 -5.84
N PHE A 123 19.10 -4.39 -6.49
CA PHE A 123 19.88 -3.22 -6.09
C PHE A 123 19.34 -1.88 -6.59
N ALA A 124 18.18 -1.88 -7.27
CA ALA A 124 17.61 -0.70 -7.92
C ALA A 124 18.58 -0.01 -8.92
N ARG A 125 19.51 -0.77 -9.51
CA ARG A 125 20.46 -0.33 -10.55
C ARG A 125 19.90 -0.62 -11.93
N MET A 126 18.77 0.01 -12.25
CA MET A 126 17.99 -0.33 -13.45
C MET A 126 18.69 0.00 -14.77
N GLU A 127 19.61 0.97 -14.77
CA GLU A 127 20.44 1.27 -15.95
C GLU A 127 21.41 0.12 -16.27
N ASP A 128 22.07 -0.44 -15.25
CA ASP A 128 22.98 -1.58 -15.42
C ASP A 128 22.19 -2.85 -15.80
N ALA A 129 21.03 -3.08 -15.17
CA ALA A 129 20.13 -4.17 -15.56
C ALA A 129 19.69 -4.06 -17.03
N ARG A 130 19.35 -2.84 -17.48
CA ARG A 130 18.97 -2.58 -18.87
C ARG A 130 20.13 -2.80 -19.83
N LYS A 131 21.33 -2.35 -19.47
CA LYS A 131 22.54 -2.55 -20.28
C LYS A 131 22.83 -4.04 -20.46
N THR A 132 22.82 -4.83 -19.38
CA THR A 132 22.99 -6.28 -19.46
C THR A 132 21.93 -6.90 -20.36
N PHE A 133 20.66 -6.50 -20.21
CA PHE A 133 19.58 -6.96 -21.08
C PHE A 133 19.84 -6.65 -22.56
N ASP A 134 20.25 -5.43 -22.89
CA ASP A 134 20.51 -5.01 -24.27
C ASP A 134 21.72 -5.72 -24.90
N GLU A 135 22.71 -6.11 -24.11
CA GLU A 135 23.90 -6.85 -24.54
C GLU A 135 23.64 -8.36 -24.74
N MET A 136 22.59 -8.93 -24.14
CA MET A 136 22.26 -10.36 -24.28
C MET A 136 21.86 -10.73 -25.72
N PRO A 137 22.46 -11.77 -26.33
CA PRO A 137 22.15 -12.20 -27.69
C PRO A 137 20.79 -12.90 -27.80
N GLU A 138 20.42 -13.68 -26.78
CA GLU A 138 19.13 -14.36 -26.67
C GLU A 138 18.42 -13.92 -25.39
N ARG A 139 17.10 -13.75 -25.48
CA ARG A 139 16.25 -13.31 -24.37
C ARG A 139 14.99 -14.16 -24.31
N ASP A 140 14.78 -14.84 -23.20
CA ASP A 140 13.58 -15.62 -22.96
C ASP A 140 12.55 -14.82 -22.16
N VAL A 141 11.36 -15.39 -21.98
CA VAL A 141 10.28 -14.72 -21.23
C VAL A 141 10.72 -14.38 -19.79
N PHE A 142 11.63 -15.15 -19.20
CA PHE A 142 12.18 -14.85 -17.87
C PHE A 142 13.10 -13.62 -17.91
N THR A 143 13.94 -13.47 -18.93
CA THR A 143 14.78 -12.28 -19.15
C THR A 143 13.93 -11.01 -19.18
N TRP A 144 12.89 -11.00 -20.01
CA TRP A 144 11.97 -9.87 -20.14
C TRP A 144 11.22 -9.59 -18.83
N THR A 145 10.67 -10.64 -18.20
CA THR A 145 9.90 -10.51 -16.96
C THR A 145 10.76 -10.04 -15.77
N GLY A 146 12.04 -10.44 -15.73
CA GLY A 146 12.99 -10.00 -14.71
C GLY A 146 13.24 -8.50 -14.76
N LEU A 147 13.55 -7.97 -15.95
CA LEU A 147 13.74 -6.53 -16.16
C LEU A 147 12.42 -5.76 -15.93
N LEU A 148 11.30 -6.31 -16.40
CA LEU A 148 9.97 -5.76 -16.17
C LEU A 148 9.65 -5.61 -14.68
N SER A 149 9.94 -6.64 -13.89
CA SER A 149 9.73 -6.60 -12.44
C SER A 149 10.63 -5.57 -11.76
N GLY A 150 11.84 -5.35 -12.26
CA GLY A 150 12.73 -4.30 -11.77
C GLY A 150 12.11 -2.91 -11.96
N TYR A 151 11.66 -2.59 -13.18
CA TYR A 151 11.01 -1.29 -13.46
C TYR A 151 9.71 -1.10 -12.67
N ALA A 152 8.87 -2.14 -12.60
CA ALA A 152 7.61 -2.09 -11.85
C ALA A 152 7.84 -1.83 -10.36
N LYS A 153 8.79 -2.54 -9.72
CA LYS A 153 9.13 -2.35 -8.30
C LYS A 153 9.84 -1.02 -8.03
N GLY A 154 10.61 -0.52 -9.00
CA GLY A 154 11.25 0.80 -8.93
C GLY A 154 10.30 1.99 -9.11
N GLY A 155 9.01 1.74 -9.38
CA GLY A 155 8.03 2.80 -9.65
C GLY A 155 8.10 3.39 -11.06
N GLU A 156 8.99 2.89 -11.91
CA GLU A 156 9.16 3.32 -13.30
C GLU A 156 8.15 2.61 -14.23
N VAL A 157 6.87 2.65 -13.87
CA VAL A 157 5.80 1.90 -14.55
C VAL A 157 5.67 2.28 -16.03
N GLY A 158 6.05 3.50 -16.42
CA GLY A 158 6.10 3.91 -17.83
C GLY A 158 7.05 3.04 -18.66
N LYS A 159 8.30 2.90 -18.20
CA LYS A 159 9.30 2.01 -18.83
C LYS A 159 8.86 0.54 -18.79
N ALA A 160 8.18 0.13 -17.71
CA ALA A 160 7.60 -1.21 -17.65
C ALA A 160 6.53 -1.42 -18.73
N CYS A 161 5.67 -0.43 -19.00
CA CYS A 161 4.66 -0.52 -20.06
C CYS A 161 5.29 -0.62 -21.46
N GLU A 162 6.32 0.19 -21.72
CA GLU A 162 7.08 0.15 -22.98
C GLU A 162 7.68 -1.25 -23.18
N LEU A 163 8.42 -1.74 -22.17
CA LEU A 163 9.04 -3.06 -22.22
C LEU A 163 8.00 -4.18 -22.40
N PHE A 164 6.87 -4.11 -21.69
CA PHE A 164 5.77 -5.06 -21.83
C PHE A 164 5.15 -5.04 -23.24
N GLY A 165 5.10 -3.88 -23.88
CA GLY A 165 4.68 -3.68 -25.26
C GLY A 165 5.60 -4.40 -26.25
N GLU A 166 6.91 -4.35 -26.01
CA GLU A 166 7.96 -5.00 -26.82
C GLU A 166 8.07 -6.52 -26.63
N MET A 167 7.58 -7.06 -25.50
CA MET A 167 7.68 -8.49 -25.20
C MET A 167 7.05 -9.36 -26.30
N PRO A 168 7.84 -10.25 -26.96
CA PRO A 168 7.33 -11.12 -28.02
C PRO A 168 6.28 -12.14 -27.51
N MET A 169 6.45 -12.58 -26.27
CA MET A 169 5.55 -13.51 -25.59
C MET A 169 5.35 -13.05 -24.15
N ARG A 170 4.08 -13.01 -23.73
CA ARG A 170 3.66 -12.65 -22.37
C ARG A 170 3.09 -13.89 -21.70
N ASN A 171 3.64 -14.25 -20.53
CA ASN A 171 3.12 -15.32 -19.68
C ASN A 171 2.34 -14.74 -18.49
N GLU A 172 1.72 -15.62 -17.71
CA GLU A 172 1.02 -15.30 -16.46
C GLU A 172 1.81 -14.36 -15.53
N VAL A 173 3.11 -14.61 -15.37
CA VAL A 173 3.98 -13.82 -14.47
C VAL A 173 4.16 -12.38 -14.99
N SER A 174 4.42 -12.20 -16.29
CA SER A 174 4.57 -10.86 -16.89
C SER A 174 3.31 -9.99 -16.74
N TRP A 175 2.12 -10.59 -16.89
CA TRP A 175 0.84 -9.91 -16.62
C TRP A 175 0.67 -9.56 -15.14
N THR A 176 0.99 -10.52 -14.25
CA THR A 176 0.95 -10.31 -12.79
C THR A 176 1.83 -9.14 -12.38
N VAL A 177 3.04 -9.03 -12.93
CA VAL A 177 3.99 -7.94 -12.65
C VAL A 177 3.42 -6.59 -13.07
N MET A 178 2.80 -6.48 -14.24
CA MET A 178 2.17 -5.23 -14.68
C MET A 178 1.01 -4.84 -13.77
N ILE A 179 0.08 -5.77 -13.51
CA ILE A 179 -1.12 -5.49 -12.71
C ILE A 179 -0.74 -5.10 -11.28
N SER A 180 0.14 -5.86 -10.62
CA SER A 180 0.62 -5.55 -9.27
C SER A 180 1.47 -4.27 -9.22
N GLY A 181 2.27 -4.00 -10.25
CA GLY A 181 3.01 -2.74 -10.39
C GLY A 181 2.10 -1.52 -10.47
N PHE A 182 1.02 -1.58 -11.26
CA PHE A 182 0.03 -0.51 -11.30
C PHE A 182 -0.66 -0.29 -9.95
N VAL A 183 -1.05 -1.38 -9.25
CA VAL A 183 -1.63 -1.29 -7.90
C VAL A 183 -0.66 -0.64 -6.92
N GLY A 184 0.60 -1.06 -6.93
CA GLY A 184 1.66 -0.52 -6.05
C GLY A 184 1.97 0.97 -6.29
N CYS A 185 1.73 1.48 -7.49
CA CYS A 185 1.87 2.90 -7.82
C CYS A 185 0.56 3.69 -7.73
N GLU A 186 -0.47 3.17 -7.04
CA GLU A 186 -1.80 3.79 -6.89
C GLU A 186 -2.56 4.02 -8.21
N ARG A 187 -2.16 3.36 -9.30
CA ARG A 187 -2.76 3.44 -10.65
C ARG A 187 -3.78 2.32 -10.88
N SER A 188 -4.76 2.23 -9.99
CA SER A 188 -5.69 1.10 -9.93
C SER A 188 -6.61 0.98 -11.16
N ILE A 189 -6.90 2.08 -11.87
CA ILE A 189 -7.71 2.06 -13.10
C ILE A 189 -6.97 1.33 -14.21
N GLU A 190 -5.67 1.60 -14.38
CA GLU A 190 -4.83 0.91 -15.34
C GLU A 190 -4.65 -0.57 -15.00
N ALA A 191 -4.57 -0.92 -13.71
CA ALA A 191 -4.56 -2.32 -13.28
C ALA A 191 -5.81 -3.08 -13.75
N LEU A 192 -7.00 -2.48 -13.61
CA LEU A 192 -8.26 -3.05 -14.14
C LEU A 192 -8.23 -3.22 -15.65
N LYS A 193 -7.74 -2.22 -16.38
CA LYS A 193 -7.61 -2.29 -17.85
C LYS A 193 -6.71 -3.46 -18.27
N TYR A 194 -5.52 -3.59 -17.68
CA TYR A 194 -4.60 -4.68 -18.00
C TYR A 194 -5.15 -6.06 -17.63
N PHE A 195 -5.92 -6.16 -16.55
CA PHE A 195 -6.60 -7.40 -16.20
C PHE A 195 -7.68 -7.78 -17.22
N HIS A 196 -8.49 -6.81 -17.67
CA HIS A 196 -9.45 -7.05 -18.75
C HIS A 196 -8.75 -7.43 -20.07
N ASP A 197 -7.63 -6.78 -20.41
CA ASP A 197 -6.83 -7.14 -21.59
C ASP A 197 -6.26 -8.56 -21.50
N MET A 198 -5.78 -8.96 -20.31
CA MET A 198 -5.31 -10.33 -20.03
C MET A 198 -6.40 -11.35 -20.31
N LEU A 199 -7.62 -11.09 -19.83
CA LEU A 199 -8.78 -11.96 -20.00
C LEU A 199 -9.28 -11.97 -21.46
N TYR A 200 -9.35 -10.80 -22.10
CA TYR A 200 -9.79 -10.65 -23.49
C TYR A 200 -8.88 -11.40 -24.46
N GLN A 201 -7.57 -11.37 -24.24
CA GLN A 201 -6.63 -12.13 -25.06
C GLN A 201 -6.79 -13.65 -24.88
N GLY A 202 -7.29 -14.11 -23.73
CA GLY A 202 -7.64 -15.51 -23.46
C GLY A 202 -6.50 -16.52 -23.48
N LYS A 203 -5.25 -16.10 -23.76
CA LYS A 203 -4.07 -16.97 -23.88
C LYS A 203 -3.53 -17.44 -22.54
N VAL A 204 -3.77 -16.67 -21.48
CA VAL A 204 -3.24 -16.91 -20.14
C VAL A 204 -4.35 -16.71 -19.12
N LYS A 205 -4.37 -17.55 -18.08
CA LYS A 205 -5.33 -17.42 -16.98
C LYS A 205 -4.70 -16.64 -15.82
N PRO A 206 -5.46 -15.81 -15.09
CA PRO A 206 -4.99 -15.18 -13.86
C PRO A 206 -4.57 -16.22 -12.82
N ASN A 207 -3.49 -15.93 -12.10
CA ASN A 207 -3.11 -16.67 -10.89
C ASN A 207 -3.60 -15.97 -9.62
N GLU A 208 -3.32 -16.60 -8.48
CA GLU A 208 -3.67 -16.06 -7.17
C GLU A 208 -3.15 -14.63 -6.96
N ALA A 209 -1.89 -14.36 -7.30
CA ALA A 209 -1.28 -13.04 -7.14
C ALA A 209 -1.97 -11.96 -8.00
N THR A 210 -2.36 -12.31 -9.22
CA THR A 210 -3.15 -11.43 -10.11
C THR A 210 -4.52 -11.14 -9.50
N LEU A 211 -5.21 -12.18 -9.03
CA LEU A 211 -6.55 -12.07 -8.43
C LEU A 211 -6.53 -11.23 -7.14
N VAL A 212 -5.55 -11.43 -6.27
CA VAL A 212 -5.35 -10.62 -5.06
C VAL A 212 -5.08 -9.16 -5.43
N SER A 213 -4.20 -8.92 -6.41
CA SER A 213 -3.84 -7.57 -6.86
C SER A 213 -5.05 -6.83 -7.43
N ILE A 214 -5.88 -7.50 -8.23
CA ILE A 214 -7.05 -6.86 -8.85
C ILE A 214 -8.19 -6.63 -7.84
N LEU A 215 -8.38 -7.53 -6.87
CA LEU A 215 -9.30 -7.30 -5.76
C LEU A 215 -8.88 -6.09 -4.92
N SER A 216 -7.57 -5.91 -4.71
CA SER A 216 -7.01 -4.71 -4.06
C SER A 216 -7.26 -3.44 -4.89
N ALA A 217 -7.11 -3.49 -6.22
CA ALA A 217 -7.46 -2.38 -7.11
C ALA A 217 -8.95 -2.00 -6.99
N CYS A 218 -9.86 -2.99 -6.98
CA CYS A 218 -11.28 -2.76 -6.76
C CYS A 218 -11.54 -2.11 -5.38
N ALA A 219 -10.85 -2.59 -4.35
CA ALA A 219 -10.93 -2.04 -3.00
C ALA A 219 -10.51 -0.56 -2.97
N HIS A 220 -9.41 -0.20 -3.64
CA HIS A 220 -8.92 1.18 -3.72
C HIS A 220 -9.88 2.12 -4.45
N LEU A 221 -10.50 1.66 -5.53
CA LEU A 221 -11.42 2.45 -6.35
C LEU A 221 -12.87 2.45 -5.82
N GLY A 222 -13.21 1.53 -4.93
CA GLY A 222 -14.60 1.27 -4.55
C GLY A 222 -15.42 0.65 -5.70
N ALA A 223 -14.76 -0.08 -6.61
CA ALA A 223 -15.37 -0.74 -7.76
C ALA A 223 -16.05 -2.05 -7.33
N LEU A 224 -17.23 -1.92 -6.73
CA LEU A 224 -18.00 -3.01 -6.16
C LEU A 224 -18.49 -4.00 -7.23
N ASP A 225 -18.95 -3.53 -8.38
CA ASP A 225 -19.51 -4.41 -9.41
C ASP A 225 -18.41 -5.22 -10.09
N GLN A 226 -17.28 -4.57 -10.41
CA GLN A 226 -16.05 -5.27 -10.81
C GLN A 226 -15.61 -6.29 -9.74
N GLY A 227 -15.57 -5.90 -8.46
CA GLY A 227 -15.20 -6.80 -7.36
C GLY A 227 -16.12 -8.01 -7.21
N LYS A 228 -17.44 -7.84 -7.38
CA LYS A 228 -18.40 -8.97 -7.38
C LYS A 228 -18.18 -9.89 -8.58
N TRP A 229 -17.99 -9.32 -9.76
CA TRP A 229 -17.74 -10.10 -10.98
C TRP A 229 -16.46 -10.94 -10.84
N ILE A 230 -15.40 -10.37 -10.25
CA ILE A 230 -14.16 -11.11 -9.98
C ILE A 230 -14.37 -12.22 -8.96
N HIS A 231 -15.16 -11.98 -7.90
CA HIS A 231 -15.50 -13.03 -6.92
C HIS A 231 -16.26 -14.19 -7.59
N GLU A 232 -17.27 -13.89 -8.41
CA GLU A 232 -18.01 -14.90 -9.17
C GLU A 232 -17.10 -15.63 -10.18
N TYR A 233 -16.19 -14.91 -10.84
CA TYR A 233 -15.19 -15.51 -11.73
C TYR A 233 -14.29 -16.51 -10.98
N ILE A 234 -13.82 -16.18 -9.77
CA ILE A 234 -13.01 -17.08 -8.91
C ILE A 234 -13.78 -18.37 -8.60
N ASP A 235 -15.07 -18.26 -8.29
CA ASP A 235 -15.95 -19.42 -8.06
C ASP A 235 -16.08 -20.29 -9.32
N VAL A 236 -16.33 -19.67 -10.47
CA VAL A 236 -16.56 -20.37 -11.75
C VAL A 236 -15.32 -21.14 -12.22
N ILE A 237 -14.12 -20.57 -12.06
CA ILE A 237 -12.88 -21.27 -12.44
C ILE A 237 -12.47 -22.35 -11.43
N GLY A 238 -13.19 -22.46 -10.30
CA GLY A 238 -12.91 -23.43 -9.24
C GLY A 238 -11.58 -23.16 -8.54
N PHE A 239 -11.16 -21.89 -8.42
CA PHE A 239 -9.89 -21.57 -7.78
C PHE A 239 -9.96 -21.92 -6.28
N PRO A 240 -8.98 -22.65 -5.72
CA PRO A 240 -8.98 -22.92 -4.29
C PRO A 240 -8.91 -21.60 -3.51
N PHE A 241 -9.93 -21.33 -2.71
CA PHE A 241 -9.96 -20.14 -1.86
C PHE A 241 -8.95 -20.26 -0.72
N SER A 242 -7.71 -19.87 -1.02
CA SER A 242 -6.66 -19.64 -0.04
C SER A 242 -7.08 -18.54 0.95
N ASN A 243 -6.45 -18.50 2.11
CA ASN A 243 -6.66 -17.40 3.06
C ASN A 243 -6.28 -16.05 2.45
N ASN A 244 -5.35 -15.99 1.49
CA ASN A 244 -4.97 -14.74 0.83
C ASN A 244 -6.11 -14.17 -0.03
N ILE A 245 -6.74 -15.00 -0.87
CA ILE A 245 -7.90 -14.59 -1.68
C ILE A 245 -9.06 -14.18 -0.76
N ARG A 246 -9.33 -14.95 0.29
CA ARG A 246 -10.39 -14.62 1.26
C ARG A 246 -10.13 -13.30 1.98
N THR A 247 -8.89 -13.04 2.39
CA THR A 247 -8.47 -11.74 2.96
C THR A 247 -8.69 -10.60 1.95
N ALA A 248 -8.28 -10.79 0.70
CA ALA A 248 -8.46 -9.77 -0.35
C ALA A 248 -9.95 -9.49 -0.63
N LEU A 249 -10.81 -10.51 -0.59
CA LEU A 249 -12.26 -10.36 -0.72
C LEU A 249 -12.89 -9.63 0.46
N ILE A 250 -12.46 -9.93 1.70
CA ILE A 250 -12.89 -9.19 2.90
C ILE A 250 -12.54 -7.71 2.76
N ASP A 251 -11.28 -7.39 2.42
CA ASP A 251 -10.83 -6.00 2.23
C ASP A 251 -11.59 -5.30 1.10
N MET A 252 -11.76 -5.98 -0.05
CA MET A 252 -12.48 -5.46 -1.20
C MET A 252 -13.93 -5.12 -0.84
N TYR A 253 -14.69 -6.07 -0.26
CA TYR A 253 -16.09 -5.81 0.10
C TYR A 253 -16.21 -4.74 1.18
N ALA A 254 -15.34 -4.76 2.20
CA ALA A 254 -15.36 -3.75 3.25
C ALA A 254 -15.11 -2.34 2.68
N LYS A 255 -14.07 -2.16 1.86
CA LYS A 255 -13.72 -0.86 1.23
C LYS A 255 -14.63 -0.45 0.08
N CYS A 256 -15.45 -1.35 -0.46
CA CYS A 256 -16.53 -1.05 -1.40
C CYS A 256 -17.88 -0.76 -0.72
N GLY A 257 -17.92 -0.68 0.61
CA GLY A 257 -19.11 -0.29 1.36
C GLY A 257 -20.08 -1.44 1.63
N ARG A 258 -19.65 -2.70 1.49
CA ARG A 258 -20.45 -3.92 1.73
C ARG A 258 -19.86 -4.77 2.85
N ILE A 259 -19.88 -4.21 4.06
CA ILE A 259 -19.36 -4.88 5.27
C ILE A 259 -20.12 -6.18 5.58
N ASP A 260 -21.39 -6.26 5.18
CA ASP A 260 -22.21 -7.47 5.27
C ASP A 260 -21.64 -8.63 4.44
N ARG A 261 -21.21 -8.36 3.19
CA ARG A 261 -20.57 -9.35 2.31
C ARG A 261 -19.17 -9.71 2.80
N ALA A 262 -18.41 -8.73 3.30
CA ALA A 262 -17.12 -9.00 3.93
C ALA A 262 -17.27 -9.98 5.11
N ASN A 263 -18.27 -9.77 5.97
CA ASN A 263 -18.56 -10.65 7.09
C ASN A 263 -18.99 -12.06 6.64
N GLN A 264 -19.77 -12.18 5.55
CA GLN A 264 -20.12 -13.49 4.98
C GLN A 264 -18.88 -14.29 4.56
N VAL A 265 -17.93 -13.64 3.86
CA VAL A 265 -16.66 -14.27 3.48
C VAL A 265 -15.86 -14.67 4.72
N PHE A 266 -15.78 -13.79 5.72
CA PHE A 266 -15.05 -14.01 6.97
C PHE A 266 -15.61 -15.18 7.80
N ILE A 267 -16.94 -15.28 7.94
CA ILE A 267 -17.57 -16.37 8.67
C ILE A 267 -17.35 -17.71 7.95
N GLY A 268 -17.33 -17.70 6.61
CA GLY A 268 -17.09 -18.89 5.78
C GLY A 268 -15.67 -19.47 5.83
N ILE A 269 -14.73 -18.85 6.54
CA ILE A 269 -13.35 -19.35 6.68
C ILE A 269 -13.25 -20.34 7.84
N SER A 270 -12.83 -21.58 7.55
CA SER A 270 -12.74 -22.64 8.58
C SER A 270 -11.60 -22.43 9.57
N LYS A 271 -10.41 -22.02 9.10
CA LYS A 271 -9.24 -21.72 9.95
C LYS A 271 -8.68 -20.36 9.58
N ARG A 272 -9.08 -19.36 10.36
CA ARG A 272 -8.68 -17.96 10.15
C ARG A 272 -7.26 -17.74 10.67
N ASP A 273 -6.49 -16.95 9.93
CA ASP A 273 -5.20 -16.43 10.36
C ASP A 273 -5.29 -14.96 10.77
N VAL A 274 -4.16 -14.40 11.21
CA VAL A 274 -4.03 -13.00 11.61
C VAL A 274 -4.46 -12.03 10.50
N PHE A 275 -4.26 -12.38 9.23
CA PHE A 275 -4.61 -11.51 8.10
C PHE A 275 -6.12 -11.46 7.88
N ASN A 276 -6.81 -12.60 7.98
CA ASN A 276 -8.28 -12.64 7.89
C ASN A 276 -8.92 -11.78 8.99
N TYR A 277 -8.47 -11.93 10.24
CA TYR A 277 -8.96 -11.15 11.37
C TYR A 277 -8.66 -9.66 11.21
N THR A 278 -7.43 -9.32 10.82
CA THR A 278 -7.01 -7.93 10.62
C THR A 278 -7.83 -7.25 9.52
N ALA A 279 -8.09 -7.92 8.39
CA ALA A 279 -8.92 -7.37 7.32
C ALA A 279 -10.36 -7.10 7.79
N MET A 280 -10.95 -8.01 8.58
CA MET A 280 -12.30 -7.80 9.10
C MET A 280 -12.35 -6.67 10.14
N ILE A 281 -11.40 -6.62 11.08
CA ILE A 281 -11.31 -5.57 12.12
C ILE A 281 -11.12 -4.19 11.50
N THR A 282 -10.18 -4.06 10.55
CA THR A 282 -9.94 -2.79 9.84
C THR A 282 -11.13 -2.39 8.97
N GLY A 283 -11.82 -3.38 8.36
CA GLY A 283 -13.09 -3.19 7.66
C GLY A 283 -14.20 -2.66 8.56
N LEU A 284 -14.38 -3.21 9.77
CA LEU A 284 -15.37 -2.69 10.73
C LEU A 284 -14.99 -1.29 11.21
N ALA A 285 -13.70 -1.03 11.46
CA ALA A 285 -13.21 0.26 11.90
C ALA A 285 -13.45 1.39 10.89
N ILE A 286 -13.24 1.15 9.58
CA ILE A 286 -13.51 2.16 8.53
C ILE A 286 -15.02 2.44 8.41
N HIS A 287 -15.88 1.49 8.75
CA HIS A 287 -17.34 1.69 8.83
C HIS A 287 -17.80 2.36 10.14
N GLY A 288 -16.90 2.61 11.09
CA GLY A 288 -17.25 3.16 12.41
C GLY A 288 -17.95 2.16 13.32
N LEU A 289 -17.79 0.86 13.08
CA LEU A 289 -18.37 -0.24 13.85
C LEU A 289 -17.38 -0.75 14.90
N GLY A 290 -16.92 0.13 15.79
CA GLY A 290 -15.85 -0.18 16.74
C GLY A 290 -16.20 -1.31 17.74
N LYS A 291 -17.47 -1.42 18.14
CA LYS A 291 -17.92 -2.50 19.03
C LYS A 291 -17.81 -3.87 18.37
N ASP A 292 -18.25 -3.96 17.11
CA ASP A 292 -18.15 -5.19 16.32
C ASP A 292 -16.68 -5.56 16.07
N ALA A 293 -15.81 -4.55 15.84
CA ALA A 293 -14.38 -4.77 15.69
C ALA A 293 -13.76 -5.38 16.96
N ILE A 294 -14.15 -4.90 18.15
CA ILE A 294 -13.72 -5.46 19.44
C ILE A 294 -14.25 -6.89 19.62
N GLN A 295 -15.48 -7.18 19.19
CA GLN A 295 -16.04 -8.52 19.25
C GLN A 295 -15.26 -9.51 18.38
N VAL A 296 -14.92 -9.12 17.15
CA VAL A 296 -14.07 -9.92 16.26
C VAL A 296 -12.67 -10.10 16.84
N PHE A 297 -12.13 -9.10 17.52
CA PHE A 297 -10.85 -9.22 18.24
C PHE A 297 -10.93 -10.16 19.45
N SER A 298 -12.01 -10.13 20.22
CA SER A 298 -12.22 -11.13 21.28
C SER A 298 -12.27 -12.55 20.71
N GLN A 299 -12.92 -12.74 19.55
CA GLN A 299 -12.92 -14.03 18.85
C GLN A 299 -11.52 -14.47 18.42
N MET A 300 -10.73 -13.55 17.88
CA MET A 300 -9.34 -13.77 17.50
C MET A 300 -8.50 -14.33 18.66
N LEU A 301 -8.64 -13.71 19.85
CA LEU A 301 -7.95 -14.16 21.06
C LEU A 301 -8.45 -15.52 21.56
N MET A 302 -9.76 -15.78 21.49
CA MET A 302 -10.34 -17.09 21.86
C MET A 302 -9.85 -18.22 20.96
N GLU A 303 -9.60 -17.93 19.69
CA GLU A 303 -9.03 -18.87 18.71
C GLU A 303 -7.49 -18.96 18.79
N ASN A 304 -6.86 -18.32 19.79
CA ASN A 304 -5.40 -18.26 20.00
C ASN A 304 -4.62 -17.67 18.81
N VAL A 305 -5.23 -16.74 18.08
CA VAL A 305 -4.55 -15.99 17.01
C VAL A 305 -4.02 -14.68 17.60
N MET A 306 -2.69 -14.49 17.59
CA MET A 306 -2.08 -13.28 18.16
C MET A 306 -2.24 -12.07 17.23
N PRO A 307 -2.63 -10.89 17.75
CA PRO A 307 -2.72 -9.67 16.96
C PRO A 307 -1.33 -9.20 16.52
N ASN A 308 -1.30 -8.51 15.38
CA ASN A 308 -0.14 -7.74 14.96
C ASN A 308 -0.41 -6.24 15.12
N ASP A 309 0.59 -5.43 14.78
CA ASP A 309 0.55 -3.98 14.73
C ASP A 309 -0.64 -3.44 13.92
N ILE A 310 -0.95 -4.03 12.77
CA ILE A 310 -2.07 -3.58 11.92
C ILE A 310 -3.40 -3.90 12.60
N THR A 311 -3.53 -5.04 13.29
CA THR A 311 -4.71 -5.40 14.06
C THR A 311 -5.01 -4.36 15.14
N ILE A 312 -4.01 -3.99 15.94
CA ILE A 312 -4.15 -3.02 17.03
C ILE A 312 -4.46 -1.62 16.49
N LEU A 313 -3.78 -1.20 15.42
CA LEU A 313 -4.09 0.07 14.75
C LEU A 313 -5.55 0.12 14.27
N GLY A 314 -6.04 -0.97 13.67
CA GLY A 314 -7.44 -1.11 13.27
C GLY A 314 -8.42 -0.95 14.43
N LEU A 315 -8.13 -1.57 15.57
CA LEU A 315 -8.94 -1.44 16.79
C LEU A 315 -8.96 -0.01 17.34
N LEU A 316 -7.80 0.65 17.43
CA LEU A 316 -7.70 2.03 17.89
C LEU A 316 -8.48 2.99 16.97
N LYS A 317 -8.41 2.77 15.65
CA LYS A 317 -9.19 3.53 14.67
C LYS A 317 -10.69 3.29 14.84
N GLY A 318 -11.11 2.03 15.05
CA GLY A 318 -12.50 1.68 15.33
C GLY A 318 -13.02 2.32 16.62
N CYS A 319 -12.20 2.32 17.68
CA CYS A 319 -12.51 3.00 18.93
C CYS A 319 -12.62 4.51 18.74
N SER A 320 -11.67 5.12 18.00
CA SER A 320 -11.67 6.56 17.69
C SER A 320 -12.94 6.98 16.96
N HIS A 321 -13.37 6.23 15.93
CA HIS A 321 -14.57 6.55 15.18
C HIS A 321 -15.89 6.31 15.94
N SER A 322 -15.83 5.52 17.02
CA SER A 322 -17.00 5.12 17.82
C SER A 322 -17.04 5.75 19.22
N GLY A 323 -16.03 6.55 19.58
CA GLY A 323 -15.92 7.19 20.90
C GLY A 323 -15.65 6.21 22.06
N LEU A 324 -15.08 5.03 21.79
CA LEU A 324 -14.82 3.98 22.79
C LEU A 324 -13.50 4.23 23.52
N VAL A 325 -13.46 5.27 24.36
CA VAL A 325 -12.22 5.74 25.02
C VAL A 325 -11.69 4.73 26.03
N GLN A 326 -12.57 4.06 26.77
CA GLN A 326 -12.20 3.09 27.81
C GLN A 326 -11.50 1.88 27.16
N GLU A 327 -12.14 1.30 26.15
CA GLU A 327 -11.67 0.14 25.42
C GLU A 327 -10.40 0.48 24.63
N GLY A 328 -10.37 1.63 23.95
CA GLY A 328 -9.18 2.10 23.24
C GLY A 328 -7.99 2.35 24.18
N SER A 329 -8.23 2.89 25.38
CA SER A 329 -7.18 3.05 26.39
C SER A 329 -6.65 1.70 26.87
N SER A 330 -7.54 0.74 27.15
CA SER A 330 -7.15 -0.61 27.56
C SER A 330 -6.30 -1.29 26.49
N ILE A 331 -6.74 -1.25 25.23
CA ILE A 331 -6.02 -1.86 24.11
C ILE A 331 -4.65 -1.21 23.93
N PHE A 332 -4.57 0.12 23.97
CA PHE A 332 -3.30 0.85 23.79
C PHE A 332 -2.27 0.51 24.87
N PHE A 333 -2.65 0.47 26.14
CA PHE A 333 -1.70 0.19 27.22
C PHE A 333 -1.40 -1.31 27.40
N SER A 334 -2.25 -2.19 26.90
CA SER A 334 -2.02 -3.64 26.92
C SER A 334 -1.18 -4.16 25.74
N MET A 335 -0.97 -3.37 24.67
CA MET A 335 -0.44 -3.90 23.42
C MET A 335 0.95 -4.53 23.50
N GLU A 336 1.86 -3.92 24.26
CA GLU A 336 3.21 -4.43 24.44
C GLU A 336 3.25 -5.58 25.44
N SER A 337 2.61 -5.40 26.60
CA SER A 337 2.64 -6.37 27.71
C SER A 337 1.86 -7.65 27.43
N SER A 338 0.74 -7.56 26.69
CA SER A 338 -0.16 -8.69 26.45
C SER A 338 0.11 -9.38 25.11
N TRP A 339 0.57 -8.63 24.10
CA TRP A 339 0.69 -9.16 22.73
C TRP A 339 2.06 -8.91 22.08
N GLY A 340 3.01 -8.28 22.78
CA GLY A 340 4.36 -8.01 22.25
C GLY A 340 4.38 -7.02 21.09
N VAL A 341 3.31 -6.22 20.91
CA VAL A 341 3.23 -5.21 19.85
C VAL A 341 3.75 -3.90 20.41
N VAL A 342 4.93 -3.46 19.96
CA VAL A 342 5.51 -2.18 20.39
C VAL A 342 4.76 -1.02 19.74
N PRO A 343 4.29 -0.01 20.52
CA PRO A 343 3.64 1.17 19.97
C PRO A 343 4.51 1.89 18.94
N ARG A 344 3.90 2.24 17.81
CA ARG A 344 4.52 3.03 16.72
C ARG A 344 3.81 4.37 16.56
N ILE A 345 4.38 5.26 15.75
CA ILE A 345 3.84 6.61 15.52
C ILE A 345 2.36 6.59 15.12
N GLU A 346 1.94 5.60 14.33
CA GLU A 346 0.55 5.47 13.88
C GLU A 346 -0.40 5.11 15.05
N HIS A 347 0.05 4.25 15.97
CA HIS A 347 -0.72 3.88 17.15
C HIS A 347 -0.94 5.08 18.08
N TYR A 348 0.12 5.87 18.31
CA TYR A 348 0.01 7.13 19.06
C TYR A 348 -0.94 8.10 18.36
N GLY A 349 -0.82 8.26 17.05
CA GLY A 349 -1.72 9.12 16.26
C GLY A 349 -3.18 8.75 16.39
N CYS A 350 -3.53 7.47 16.27
CA CYS A 350 -4.91 7.01 16.46
C CYS A 350 -5.41 7.21 17.90
N TYR A 351 -4.54 7.01 18.90
CA TYR A 351 -4.95 7.18 20.30
C TYR A 351 -5.10 8.67 20.68
N VAL A 352 -4.24 9.55 20.17
CA VAL A 352 -4.40 11.01 20.28
C VAL A 352 -5.68 11.47 19.59
N ASP A 353 -5.98 10.95 18.41
CA ASP A 353 -7.23 11.23 17.69
C ASP A 353 -8.47 10.78 18.50
N LEU A 354 -8.43 9.59 19.11
CA LEU A 354 -9.49 9.10 20.01
C LEU A 354 -9.71 10.05 21.21
N LEU A 355 -8.64 10.39 21.93
CA LEU A 355 -8.72 11.29 23.09
C LEU A 355 -9.18 12.69 22.70
N GLY A 356 -8.64 13.21 21.60
CA GLY A 356 -8.95 14.52 21.06
C GLY A 356 -10.42 14.65 20.67
N ARG A 357 -10.95 13.70 19.90
CA ARG A 357 -12.38 13.68 19.53
C ARG A 357 -13.28 13.60 20.75
N ALA A 358 -12.91 12.81 21.75
CA ALA A 358 -13.65 12.67 23.00
C ALA A 358 -13.51 13.86 23.98
N GLY A 359 -12.68 14.86 23.66
CA GLY A 359 -12.52 16.09 24.47
C GLY A 359 -11.50 15.98 25.60
N TYR A 360 -10.75 14.87 25.70
CA TYR A 360 -9.67 14.70 26.68
C TYR A 360 -8.37 15.39 26.21
N LEU A 361 -8.46 16.68 25.89
CA LEU A 361 -7.38 17.41 25.20
C LEU A 361 -6.09 17.49 26.03
N GLU A 362 -6.19 17.77 27.33
CA GLU A 362 -5.00 17.82 28.20
C GLU A 362 -4.31 16.45 28.28
N ARG A 363 -5.08 15.38 28.45
CA ARG A 363 -4.54 14.00 28.46
C ARG A 363 -3.88 13.64 27.14
N ALA A 364 -4.46 14.06 26.01
CA ALA A 364 -3.88 13.87 24.69
C ALA A 364 -2.56 14.66 24.55
N PHE A 365 -2.50 15.90 25.04
CA PHE A 365 -1.28 16.70 25.02
C PHE A 365 -0.17 16.11 25.91
N GLU A 366 -0.50 15.62 27.11
CA GLU A 366 0.46 14.93 27.97
C GLU A 366 1.00 13.64 27.35
N LEU A 367 0.15 12.87 26.64
CA LEU A 367 0.58 11.69 25.90
C LEU A 367 1.60 12.05 24.81
N VAL A 368 1.36 13.12 24.05
CA VAL A 368 2.28 13.56 22.98
C VAL A 368 3.61 14.06 23.55
N LYS A 369 3.62 14.66 24.75
CA LYS A 369 4.86 15.07 25.41
C LYS A 369 5.67 13.91 26.00
N SER A 370 4.99 12.83 26.40
CA SER A 370 5.61 11.70 27.10
C SER A 370 5.96 10.52 26.19
N MET A 371 5.54 10.54 24.92
CA MET A 371 5.82 9.43 23.99
C MET A 371 7.33 9.30 23.70
N PRO A 372 7.86 8.07 23.56
CA PRO A 372 9.30 7.82 23.39
C PRO A 372 9.80 8.09 21.97
N ILE A 373 8.92 8.52 21.06
CA ILE A 373 9.19 8.75 19.63
C ILE A 373 8.85 10.20 19.31
N ARG A 374 9.63 10.87 18.45
CA ARG A 374 9.34 12.25 18.04
C ARG A 374 7.95 12.32 17.37
N PRO A 375 7.02 13.18 17.85
CA PRO A 375 5.71 13.33 17.23
C PRO A 375 5.82 13.89 15.81
N ASP A 376 5.01 13.36 14.90
CA ASP A 376 4.95 13.82 13.51
C ASP A 376 3.88 14.92 13.30
N VAL A 377 3.82 15.44 12.08
CA VAL A 377 2.86 16.48 11.68
C VAL A 377 1.41 16.04 11.89
N VAL A 378 1.13 14.75 11.69
CA VAL A 378 -0.22 14.19 11.74
C VAL A 378 -0.76 14.21 13.16
N ILE A 379 0.06 13.84 14.15
CA ILE A 379 -0.30 13.88 15.58
C ILE A 379 -0.65 15.31 16.02
N TRP A 380 0.22 16.28 15.71
CA TRP A 380 -0.02 17.68 16.09
C TRP A 380 -1.28 18.25 15.41
N MET A 381 -1.49 17.92 14.14
CA MET A 381 -2.71 18.31 13.43
C MET A 381 -3.97 17.67 14.02
N ALA A 382 -3.93 16.40 14.43
CA ALA A 382 -5.07 15.74 15.08
C ALA A 382 -5.45 16.45 16.39
N LEU A 383 -4.45 16.80 17.21
CA LEU A 383 -4.67 17.49 18.48
C LEU A 383 -5.20 18.92 18.29
N LEU A 384 -4.68 19.68 17.31
CA LEU A 384 -5.23 21.01 17.00
C LEU A 384 -6.63 20.94 16.40
N SER A 385 -6.91 19.96 15.55
CA SER A 385 -8.26 19.74 15.04
C SER A 385 -9.22 19.47 16.19
N ALA A 386 -8.81 18.70 17.20
CA ALA A 386 -9.60 18.49 18.41
C ALA A 386 -9.80 19.78 19.22
N CYS A 387 -8.75 20.60 19.41
CA CYS A 387 -8.87 21.91 20.05
C CYS A 387 -9.88 22.81 19.33
N ARG A 388 -9.90 22.81 17.99
CA ARG A 388 -10.89 23.54 17.17
C ARG A 388 -12.31 23.03 17.41
N ILE A 389 -12.52 21.71 17.39
CA ILE A 389 -13.82 21.08 17.62
C ILE A 389 -14.37 21.46 19.00
N HIS A 390 -13.53 21.41 20.03
CA HIS A 390 -13.89 21.70 21.43
C HIS A 390 -13.74 23.17 21.81
N ARG A 391 -13.39 24.04 20.86
CA ARG A 391 -13.20 25.49 21.02
C ARG A 391 -12.18 25.88 22.11
N ASP A 392 -11.15 25.07 22.30
CA ASP A 392 -10.04 25.35 23.23
C ASP A 392 -8.88 26.04 22.49
N SER A 393 -9.03 27.34 22.23
CA SER A 393 -8.00 28.14 21.59
C SER A 393 -6.74 28.25 22.45
N LYS A 394 -6.87 28.22 23.78
CA LYS A 394 -5.75 28.37 24.72
C LYS A 394 -4.78 27.20 24.61
N LEU A 395 -5.28 25.97 24.64
CA LEU A 395 -4.43 24.80 24.45
C LEU A 395 -3.87 24.75 23.03
N GLY A 396 -4.65 25.17 22.03
CA GLY A 396 -4.17 25.30 20.64
C GLY A 396 -2.93 26.19 20.53
N GLU A 397 -2.93 27.34 21.22
CA GLU A 397 -1.76 28.23 21.27
C GLU A 397 -0.57 27.63 22.02
N GLN A 398 -0.82 26.87 23.09
CA GLN A 398 0.24 26.18 23.82
C GLN A 398 0.92 25.12 22.94
N ILE A 399 0.14 24.39 22.13
CA ILE A 399 0.67 23.41 21.18
C ILE A 399 1.56 24.09 20.14
N VAL A 400 1.10 25.19 19.53
CA VAL A 400 1.91 25.94 18.55
C VAL A 400 3.22 26.40 19.17
N ARG A 401 3.19 27.02 20.36
CA ARG A 401 4.42 27.47 21.06
C ARG A 401 5.35 26.30 21.38
N HIS A 402 4.81 25.17 21.81
CA HIS A 402 5.60 23.99 22.11
C HIS A 402 6.28 23.44 20.85
N VAL A 403 5.58 23.39 19.72
CA VAL A 403 6.17 22.98 18.43
C VAL A 403 7.23 23.97 17.95
N GLU A 404 7.02 25.28 18.12
CA GLU A 404 8.03 26.30 17.82
C GLU A 404 9.32 26.07 18.63
N LEU A 405 9.20 25.74 19.92
CA LEU A 405 10.36 25.43 20.77
C LEU A 405 11.08 24.14 20.39
N LEU A 406 10.38 23.17 19.79
CA LEU A 406 10.98 21.92 19.31
C LEU A 406 11.63 22.05 17.92
N ASP A 407 11.33 23.13 17.18
CA ASP A 407 11.78 23.34 15.79
C ASP A 407 12.99 24.29 15.67
N ASP A 408 13.92 24.23 16.62
CA ASP A 408 15.16 25.04 16.69
C ASP A 408 16.08 24.94 15.44
N SER A 409 15.78 24.04 14.50
CA SER A 409 16.60 23.79 13.30
C SER A 409 16.26 24.66 12.07
N GLY A 410 15.17 25.43 12.11
CA GLY A 410 14.76 26.30 10.99
C GLY A 410 14.44 25.54 9.68
N ASN A 411 14.17 24.24 9.75
CA ASN A 411 13.91 23.40 8.59
C ASN A 411 12.56 23.75 7.95
N SER A 412 12.52 23.73 6.60
CA SER A 412 11.31 23.89 5.78
C SER A 412 10.11 23.05 6.25
N ALA A 413 10.33 21.82 6.73
CA ALA A 413 9.27 20.92 7.19
C ALA A 413 8.56 21.44 8.46
N GLY A 414 9.31 21.97 9.42
CA GLY A 414 8.75 22.51 10.66
C GLY A 414 8.01 23.83 10.43
N LYS A 415 8.48 24.66 9.50
CA LYS A 415 7.73 25.85 9.02
C LYS A 415 6.41 25.50 8.33
N VAL A 416 6.37 24.44 7.53
CA VAL A 416 5.11 23.95 6.90
C VAL A 416 4.14 23.46 7.98
N LEU A 417 4.63 22.70 8.97
CA LEU A 417 3.83 22.29 10.13
C LEU A 417 3.26 23.52 10.84
N LEU A 418 4.10 24.46 11.26
CA LEU A 418 3.68 25.70 11.92
C LEU A 418 2.69 26.52 11.08
N SER A 419 2.84 26.55 9.75
CA SER A 419 1.90 27.20 8.84
C SER A 419 0.53 26.52 8.89
N ASN A 420 0.48 25.19 8.81
CA ASN A 420 -0.76 24.42 8.90
C ASN A 420 -1.41 24.55 10.28
N LEU A 421 -0.61 24.55 11.35
CA LEU A 421 -1.09 24.71 12.72
C LEU A 421 -1.65 26.13 12.98
N ASN A 422 -1.02 27.18 12.46
CA ASN A 422 -1.55 28.54 12.56
C ASN A 422 -2.81 28.74 11.71
N ALA A 423 -2.88 28.08 10.54
CA ALA A 423 -4.07 28.10 9.70
C ALA A 423 -5.28 27.45 10.41
N SER A 424 -5.09 26.36 11.15
CA SER A 424 -6.18 25.72 11.90
C SER A 424 -6.73 26.57 13.06
N LEU A 425 -5.92 27.52 13.58
CA LEU A 425 -6.32 28.52 14.57
C LEU A 425 -6.83 29.84 13.95
N GLY A 426 -6.85 29.96 12.61
CA GLY A 426 -7.28 31.17 11.91
C GLY A 426 -6.28 32.35 11.96
N LYS A 427 -5.01 32.10 12.28
CA LYS A 427 -3.96 33.13 12.39
C LYS A 427 -3.28 33.41 11.04
N TRP A 428 -4.04 33.97 10.10
CA TRP A 428 -3.61 34.10 8.69
C TRP A 428 -2.38 35.00 8.45
N GLU A 429 -2.17 36.03 9.26
CA GLU A 429 -0.97 36.88 9.18
C GLU A 429 0.30 36.05 9.38
N ARG A 430 0.33 35.23 10.43
CA ARG A 430 1.43 34.31 10.73
C ARG A 430 1.60 33.25 9.64
N VAL A 431 0.49 32.78 9.05
CA VAL A 431 0.52 31.84 7.91
C VAL A 431 1.19 32.46 6.70
N ALA A 432 0.87 33.73 6.37
CA ALA A 432 1.47 34.45 5.26
C ALA A 432 2.98 34.65 5.47
N GLU A 433 3.40 35.06 6.68
CA GLU A 433 4.82 35.17 7.06
C GLU A 433 5.58 33.85 6.85
N LEU A 434 5.03 32.75 7.40
CA LEU A 434 5.65 31.42 7.32
C LEU A 434 5.73 30.95 5.86
N ARG A 435 4.67 31.16 5.06
CA ARG A 435 4.64 30.76 3.64
C ARG A 435 5.56 31.60 2.75
N HIS A 436 5.70 32.90 3.02
CA HIS A 436 6.68 33.74 2.33
C HIS A 436 8.11 33.23 2.56
N SER A 437 8.40 32.69 3.74
CA SER A 437 9.72 32.12 4.07
C SER A 437 9.97 30.69 3.50
N ILE A 438 8.97 30.07 2.86
CA ILE A 438 9.02 28.72 2.26
C ILE A 438 9.18 28.78 0.72
N SER A 439 9.62 29.92 0.15
CA SER A 439 9.86 30.02 -1.30
C SER A 439 10.86 28.94 -1.76
N ASP A 440 10.46 28.17 -2.78
CA ASP A 440 11.15 27.02 -3.40
C ASP A 440 11.11 25.68 -2.65
N LYS A 441 9.92 25.08 -2.64
CA LYS A 441 9.65 23.72 -3.17
C LYS A 441 8.15 23.51 -3.06
N ARG A 442 7.40 23.74 -4.14
CA ARG A 442 6.03 23.23 -4.25
C ARG A 442 6.12 21.70 -4.19
N ASN A 443 5.97 21.13 -3.00
CA ASN A 443 5.51 19.75 -2.89
C ASN A 443 4.22 19.69 -3.70
N LYS A 444 4.23 18.93 -4.78
CA LYS A 444 3.01 18.57 -5.52
C LYS A 444 2.12 17.85 -4.52
N SER A 445 1.26 18.59 -3.83
CA SER A 445 0.19 18.01 -3.03
C SER A 445 -0.61 17.12 -3.97
N ASN A 446 -0.84 15.86 -3.59
CA ASN A 446 -1.67 14.97 -4.38
C ASN A 446 -3.06 15.64 -4.51
N PRO A 447 -3.52 15.98 -5.72
CA PRO A 447 -4.78 16.67 -5.89
C PRO A 447 -5.93 15.80 -5.34
N GLY A 448 -6.98 16.45 -4.85
CA GLY A 448 -8.18 15.75 -4.43
C GLY A 448 -8.81 15.01 -5.60
N GLN A 449 -8.95 13.70 -5.48
CA GLN A 449 -9.49 12.80 -6.50
C GLN A 449 -10.63 12.00 -5.93
N SER A 450 -11.72 11.89 -6.70
CA SER A 450 -12.86 11.07 -6.37
C SER A 450 -13.15 10.05 -7.46
N TRP A 451 -13.53 8.85 -7.06
CA TRP A 451 -13.93 7.78 -7.96
C TRP A 451 -15.37 7.37 -7.71
N ILE A 452 -16.08 7.03 -8.78
CA ILE A 452 -17.43 6.48 -8.75
C ILE A 452 -17.53 5.39 -9.81
N GLU A 453 -18.16 4.27 -9.46
CA GLU A 453 -18.48 3.20 -10.41
C GLU A 453 -19.94 3.33 -10.85
N VAL A 454 -20.16 3.38 -12.17
CA VAL A 454 -21.49 3.37 -12.79
C VAL A 454 -21.49 2.33 -13.91
N ASN A 455 -22.43 1.38 -13.85
CA ASN A 455 -22.57 0.31 -14.85
C ASN A 455 -21.26 -0.47 -15.11
N GLY A 456 -20.50 -0.77 -14.05
CA GLY A 456 -19.22 -1.48 -14.12
C GLY A 456 -18.04 -0.66 -14.65
N VAL A 457 -18.22 0.64 -14.93
CA VAL A 457 -17.14 1.54 -15.36
C VAL A 457 -16.77 2.48 -14.22
N VAL A 458 -15.48 2.57 -13.91
CA VAL A 458 -14.95 3.49 -12.90
C VAL A 458 -14.63 4.84 -13.56
N HIS A 459 -15.25 5.90 -13.05
CA HIS A 459 -15.02 7.28 -13.46
C HIS A 459 -14.18 8.00 -12.40
N GLU A 460 -13.16 8.72 -12.85
CA GLU A 460 -12.30 9.56 -12.01
C GLU A 460 -12.69 11.03 -12.18
N PHE A 461 -12.71 11.76 -11.06
CA PHE A 461 -12.90 13.20 -10.98
C PHE A 461 -11.76 13.86 -10.21
N ARG A 462 -11.23 14.97 -10.74
CA ARG A 462 -10.15 15.78 -10.12
C ARG A 462 -10.63 17.18 -9.76
N VAL A 463 -9.93 17.85 -8.85
CA VAL A 463 -10.09 19.31 -8.68
C VAL A 463 -9.75 19.98 -10.01
N ASP A 464 -10.63 20.87 -10.48
CA ASP A 464 -10.54 21.52 -11.79
C ASP A 464 -10.47 20.55 -12.99
N ASP A 465 -11.17 19.41 -12.91
CA ASP A 465 -11.14 18.37 -13.94
C ASP A 465 -11.33 18.91 -15.37
N GLN A 466 -10.48 18.45 -16.29
CA GLN A 466 -10.60 18.70 -17.73
C GLN A 466 -10.54 17.42 -18.56
N LEU A 467 -10.38 16.27 -17.90
CA LEU A 467 -10.12 14.97 -18.51
C LEU A 467 -11.39 14.14 -18.66
N HIS A 468 -12.37 14.31 -17.77
CA HIS A 468 -13.60 13.54 -17.84
C HIS A 468 -14.41 13.90 -19.11
N PRO A 469 -14.80 12.92 -19.96
CA PRO A 469 -15.44 13.21 -21.25
C PRO A 469 -16.72 14.05 -21.17
N GLN A 470 -17.45 13.96 -20.06
CA GLN A 470 -18.71 14.66 -19.81
C GLN A 470 -18.57 15.85 -18.85
N ILE A 471 -17.35 16.34 -18.57
CA ILE A 471 -17.13 17.31 -17.50
C ILE A 471 -17.93 18.62 -17.67
N ALA A 472 -18.12 19.09 -18.90
CA ALA A 472 -18.89 20.31 -19.17
C ALA A 472 -20.36 20.16 -18.72
N GLN A 473 -21.00 19.05 -19.08
CA GLN A 473 -22.38 18.74 -18.70
C GLN A 473 -22.52 18.54 -17.19
N ILE A 474 -21.52 17.90 -16.57
CA ILE A 474 -21.50 17.68 -15.12
C ILE A 474 -21.38 19.01 -14.37
N ARG A 475 -20.52 19.93 -14.84
CA ARG A 475 -20.36 21.26 -14.23
C ARG A 475 -21.63 22.10 -14.35
N GLU A 476 -22.30 22.07 -15.50
CA GLU A 476 -23.58 22.74 -15.69
C GLU A 476 -24.64 22.18 -14.73
N LYS A 477 -24.77 20.86 -14.64
CA LYS A 477 -25.72 20.23 -13.73
C LYS A 477 -25.38 20.46 -12.26
N LEU A 478 -24.09 20.56 -11.91
CA LEU A 478 -23.64 20.81 -10.55
C LEU A 478 -24.19 22.15 -10.02
N THR A 479 -24.28 23.18 -10.86
CA THR A 479 -24.88 24.46 -10.46
C THR A 479 -26.34 24.29 -10.03
N GLU A 480 -27.12 23.47 -10.74
CA GLU A 480 -28.49 23.12 -10.35
C GLU A 480 -28.53 22.30 -9.06
N VAL A 481 -27.65 21.28 -8.93
CA VAL A 481 -27.56 20.44 -7.74
C VAL A 481 -27.26 21.28 -6.49
N LEU A 482 -26.30 22.20 -6.56
CA LEU A 482 -25.95 23.08 -5.44
C LEU A 482 -27.06 24.10 -5.14
N LYS A 483 -27.76 24.61 -6.17
CA LYS A 483 -28.95 25.46 -5.97
C LYS A 483 -30.05 24.71 -5.22
N GLN A 484 -30.30 23.46 -5.57
CA GLN A 484 -31.25 22.60 -4.85
C GLN A 484 -30.76 22.29 -3.43
N ALA A 485 -29.47 21.98 -3.25
CA ALA A 485 -28.88 21.74 -1.94
C ALA A 485 -29.03 22.94 -0.99
N ARG A 486 -28.99 24.18 -1.49
CA ARG A 486 -29.27 25.39 -0.69
C ARG A 486 -30.67 25.38 -0.08
N LEU A 487 -31.67 24.82 -0.77
CA LEU A 487 -33.03 24.62 -0.21
C LEU A 487 -33.03 23.58 0.92
N GLY A 488 -32.10 22.63 0.88
CA GLY A 488 -31.85 21.65 1.94
C GLY A 488 -30.94 22.16 3.07
N GLY A 489 -30.62 23.46 3.10
CA GLY A 489 -29.83 24.08 4.17
C GLY A 489 -28.32 24.12 3.92
N TYR A 490 -27.84 23.80 2.71
CA TYR A 490 -26.42 23.94 2.38
C TYR A 490 -26.00 25.41 2.24
N ILE A 491 -24.93 25.78 2.95
CA ILE A 491 -24.23 27.06 2.82
C ILE A 491 -22.76 26.74 2.57
N ALA A 492 -22.16 27.36 1.55
CA ALA A 492 -20.76 27.13 1.21
C ALA A 492 -19.85 27.64 2.33
N SER A 493 -18.91 26.81 2.77
CA SER A 493 -17.92 27.22 3.77
C SER A 493 -16.64 27.72 3.09
N THR A 494 -16.44 29.04 3.08
CA THR A 494 -15.25 29.70 2.50
C THR A 494 -14.08 29.81 3.47
N SER A 495 -14.27 29.38 4.72
CA SER A 495 -13.32 29.55 5.85
C SER A 495 -11.93 28.94 5.65
N GLN A 496 -11.77 27.99 4.71
CA GLN A 496 -10.51 27.28 4.44
C GLN A 496 -9.83 27.74 3.12
N VAL A 497 -10.45 28.65 2.38
CA VAL A 497 -9.92 29.18 1.11
C VAL A 497 -9.06 30.41 1.39
N SER A 498 -8.01 30.64 0.58
CA SER A 498 -7.09 31.78 0.75
C SER A 498 -7.83 33.11 0.88
N PHE A 499 -7.40 33.95 1.82
CA PHE A 499 -8.02 35.26 2.08
C PHE A 499 -7.93 36.22 0.89
N ASP A 500 -6.95 36.04 -0.01
CA ASP A 500 -6.68 36.91 -1.17
C ASP A 500 -7.73 36.80 -2.29
N LEU A 501 -8.72 35.92 -2.16
CA LEU A 501 -9.81 35.74 -3.12
C LEU A 501 -11.07 36.50 -2.67
N SER A 502 -11.87 36.98 -3.63
CA SER A 502 -13.21 37.50 -3.32
C SER A 502 -14.09 36.38 -2.74
N GLU A 503 -15.14 36.71 -1.97
CA GLU A 503 -16.03 35.67 -1.44
C GLU A 503 -16.71 34.85 -2.57
N GLU A 504 -16.99 35.47 -3.72
CA GLU A 504 -17.50 34.77 -4.90
C GLU A 504 -16.47 33.77 -5.46
N ASP A 505 -15.20 34.16 -5.56
CA ASP A 505 -14.12 33.28 -6.00
C ASP A 505 -13.87 32.14 -5.02
N LYS A 506 -14.04 32.40 -3.71
CA LYS A 506 -13.93 31.36 -2.66
C LYS A 506 -15.06 30.35 -2.76
N GLU A 507 -16.31 30.80 -2.93
CA GLU A 507 -17.45 29.91 -3.15
C GLU A 507 -17.27 29.06 -4.41
N GLN A 508 -16.76 29.67 -5.49
CA GLN A 508 -16.49 28.98 -6.74
C GLN A 508 -15.40 27.91 -6.59
N ALA A 509 -14.35 28.19 -5.82
CA ALA A 509 -13.28 27.22 -5.56
C ALA A 509 -13.78 25.96 -4.84
N VAL A 510 -14.65 26.11 -3.83
CA VAL A 510 -15.22 24.94 -3.11
C VAL A 510 -16.36 24.26 -3.87
N ALA A 511 -16.98 24.92 -4.84
CA ALA A 511 -18.04 24.32 -5.65
C ALA A 511 -17.53 23.12 -6.46
N TYR A 512 -16.33 23.20 -7.04
CA TYR A 512 -15.79 22.20 -7.98
C TYR A 512 -14.93 21.11 -7.32
N HIS A 513 -15.16 20.83 -6.03
CA HIS A 513 -14.54 19.68 -5.38
C HIS A 513 -14.94 18.36 -6.07
N SER A 514 -13.99 17.42 -6.18
CA SER A 514 -14.16 16.17 -6.91
C SER A 514 -15.34 15.33 -6.40
N GLU A 515 -15.65 15.39 -5.11
CA GLU A 515 -16.79 14.71 -4.48
C GLU A 515 -18.13 15.21 -5.02
N LYS A 516 -18.25 16.53 -5.22
CA LYS A 516 -19.46 17.19 -5.74
C LYS A 516 -19.67 16.89 -7.22
N LEU A 517 -18.58 16.81 -7.98
CA LEU A 517 -18.60 16.36 -9.38
C LEU A 517 -19.05 14.88 -9.46
N ALA A 518 -18.45 14.02 -8.65
CA ALA A 518 -18.77 12.59 -8.61
C ALA A 518 -20.24 12.32 -8.21
N VAL A 519 -20.78 13.02 -7.20
CA VAL A 519 -22.19 12.85 -6.82
C VAL A 519 -23.14 13.38 -7.90
N THR A 520 -22.78 14.50 -8.55
CA THR A 520 -23.59 15.06 -9.65
C THR A 520 -23.64 14.10 -10.84
N PHE A 521 -22.49 13.50 -11.19
CA PHE A 521 -22.43 12.44 -12.19
C PHE A 521 -23.26 11.23 -11.78
N GLY A 522 -23.17 10.79 -10.52
CA GLY A 522 -23.99 9.71 -9.99
C GLY A 522 -25.49 9.99 -10.11
N LEU A 523 -25.95 11.20 -9.72
CA LEU A 523 -27.35 11.60 -9.79
C LEU A 523 -27.91 11.64 -11.22
N THR A 524 -27.07 11.97 -12.20
CA THR A 524 -27.48 12.04 -13.61
C THR A 524 -27.41 10.70 -14.32
N SER A 525 -26.52 9.81 -13.88
CA SER A 525 -26.20 8.56 -14.59
C SER A 525 -26.85 7.32 -13.99
N THR A 526 -27.60 7.46 -12.89
CA THR A 526 -28.24 6.33 -12.20
C THR A 526 -29.71 6.58 -11.90
N GLU A 527 -30.52 5.52 -11.92
CA GLU A 527 -31.97 5.60 -11.69
C GLU A 527 -32.31 6.03 -10.26
N PRO A 528 -33.41 6.79 -10.02
CA PRO A 528 -33.92 7.10 -8.69
C PRO A 528 -34.06 5.84 -7.80
N GLY A 529 -33.79 5.94 -6.49
CA GLY A 529 -33.64 4.79 -5.57
C GLY A 529 -32.22 4.19 -5.39
N THR A 530 -31.44 3.92 -6.45
CA THR A 530 -30.06 3.39 -6.39
C THR A 530 -29.06 4.14 -5.47
N SER A 531 -28.36 3.49 -4.54
CA SER A 531 -27.33 4.19 -3.73
C SER A 531 -26.13 4.64 -4.59
N ILE A 532 -25.63 5.86 -4.36
CA ILE A 532 -24.42 6.39 -5.03
C ILE A 532 -23.20 6.12 -4.15
N ARG A 533 -22.16 5.49 -4.69
CA ARG A 533 -20.92 5.15 -3.98
C ARG A 533 -19.75 5.95 -4.51
N ILE A 534 -19.05 6.67 -3.64
CA ILE A 534 -17.92 7.52 -4.00
C ILE A 534 -16.73 7.17 -3.10
N VAL A 535 -15.54 7.09 -3.69
CA VAL A 535 -14.28 7.03 -2.94
C VAL A 535 -13.53 8.35 -3.10
N LYS A 536 -12.93 8.85 -2.02
CA LYS A 536 -12.07 10.04 -1.99
C LYS A 536 -10.69 9.67 -1.43
N ASN A 537 -9.62 10.13 -2.08
CA ASN A 537 -8.24 9.91 -1.63
C ASN A 537 -7.82 10.75 -0.40
N LEU A 538 -8.48 11.88 -0.18
CA LEU A 538 -8.30 12.77 0.96
C LEU A 538 -9.41 12.57 2.00
N ARG A 539 -9.28 13.21 3.17
CA ARG A 539 -10.39 13.32 4.13
C ARG A 539 -11.46 14.25 3.56
N THR A 540 -12.73 13.93 3.75
CA THR A 540 -13.84 14.79 3.33
C THR A 540 -13.72 16.14 4.04
N CYS A 541 -13.90 17.28 3.36
CA CYS A 541 -13.89 18.59 4.03
C CYS A 541 -15.27 18.96 4.60
N ASP A 542 -15.30 19.92 5.54
CA ASP A 542 -16.53 20.38 6.22
C ASP A 542 -17.60 20.83 5.22
N ASP A 543 -17.18 21.49 4.13
CA ASP A 543 -18.05 21.96 3.06
C ASP A 543 -18.66 20.81 2.24
N CYS A 544 -17.85 19.86 1.77
CA CYS A 544 -18.34 18.69 1.04
C CYS A 544 -19.28 17.83 1.91
N HIS A 545 -18.93 17.63 3.19
CA HIS A 545 -19.77 16.88 4.11
C HIS A 545 -21.15 17.54 4.29
N SER A 546 -21.19 18.87 4.44
CA SER A 546 -22.43 19.65 4.55
C SER A 546 -23.24 19.64 3.26
N ALA A 547 -22.58 19.76 2.10
CA ALA A 547 -23.22 19.67 0.80
C ALA A 547 -23.86 18.29 0.57
N LEU A 548 -23.15 17.20 0.87
CA LEU A 548 -23.64 15.84 0.68
C LEU A 548 -24.83 15.53 1.58
N LYS A 549 -24.85 16.04 2.83
CA LYS A 549 -26.05 15.98 3.68
C LYS A 549 -27.25 16.63 2.99
N ALA A 550 -27.14 17.88 2.58
CA ALA A 550 -28.25 18.59 1.93
C ALA A 550 -28.69 17.94 0.61
N ILE A 551 -27.74 17.47 -0.21
CA ILE A 551 -28.03 16.73 -1.44
C ILE A 551 -28.83 15.45 -1.13
N SER A 552 -28.43 14.68 -0.11
CA SER A 552 -29.15 13.46 0.29
C SER A 552 -30.61 13.74 0.67
N THR A 553 -30.89 14.89 1.31
CA THR A 553 -32.24 15.34 1.67
C THR A 553 -33.06 15.68 0.44
N VAL A 554 -32.54 16.55 -0.42
CA VAL A 554 -33.33 17.14 -1.52
C VAL A 554 -33.56 16.13 -2.64
N TYR A 555 -32.56 15.31 -2.94
CA TYR A 555 -32.66 14.27 -3.97
C TYR A 555 -33.18 12.92 -3.44
N LYS A 556 -33.43 12.81 -2.12
CA LYS A 556 -33.89 11.58 -1.45
C LYS A 556 -33.02 10.37 -1.83
N ARG A 557 -31.72 10.58 -1.77
CA ARG A 557 -30.70 9.66 -2.30
C ARG A 557 -29.76 9.23 -1.19
N GLU A 558 -29.53 7.93 -1.06
CA GLU A 558 -28.45 7.43 -0.20
C GLU A 558 -27.10 7.65 -0.89
N LEU A 559 -26.20 8.36 -0.21
CA LEU A 559 -24.84 8.61 -0.68
C LEU A 559 -23.87 7.92 0.28
N ILE A 560 -23.03 7.03 -0.23
CA ILE A 560 -22.03 6.30 0.54
C ILE A 560 -20.66 6.80 0.08
N VAL A 561 -19.98 7.56 0.94
CA VAL A 561 -18.67 8.15 0.62
C VAL A 561 -17.61 7.55 1.52
N ARG A 562 -16.63 6.86 0.94
CA ARG A 562 -15.41 6.44 1.63
C ARG A 562 -14.34 7.50 1.44
N ASP A 563 -13.90 8.12 2.51
CA ASP A 563 -12.72 8.97 2.48
C ASP A 563 -11.48 8.21 2.98
N ARG A 564 -10.34 8.90 3.13
CA ARG A 564 -9.10 8.29 3.63
C ARG A 564 -9.24 7.70 5.05
N SER A 565 -10.18 8.22 5.84
CA SER A 565 -10.37 7.86 7.24
C SER A 565 -11.49 6.84 7.41
N ARG A 566 -12.70 7.12 6.92
CA ARG A 566 -13.92 6.34 7.20
C ARG A 566 -14.95 6.41 6.08
N PHE A 567 -16.00 5.61 6.24
CA PHE A 567 -17.25 5.77 5.52
C PHE A 567 -18.13 6.84 6.16
N HIS A 568 -18.80 7.58 5.28
CA HIS A 568 -19.88 8.51 5.55
C HIS A 568 -21.08 8.07 4.71
N THR A 569 -22.13 7.60 5.37
CA THR A 569 -23.40 7.27 4.71
C THR A 569 -24.37 8.40 4.98
N PHE A 570 -24.70 9.15 3.93
CA PHE A 570 -25.64 10.26 3.98
C PHE A 570 -27.02 9.78 3.58
N ARG A 571 -27.99 10.00 4.47
CA ARG A 571 -29.39 9.67 4.25
C ARG A 571 -30.25 10.71 4.94
N GLU A 572 -31.16 11.32 4.18
CA GLU A 572 -32.14 12.28 4.69
C GLU A 572 -31.51 13.41 5.54
N GLY A 573 -30.33 13.88 5.13
CA GLY A 573 -29.61 14.98 5.79
C GLY A 573 -28.74 14.56 6.98
N MET A 574 -28.81 13.30 7.40
CA MET A 574 -27.97 12.73 8.45
C MET A 574 -26.77 12.02 7.84
N CYS A 575 -25.67 11.95 8.60
CA CYS A 575 -24.49 11.16 8.23
C CYS A 575 -24.23 10.09 9.30
N SER A 576 -23.83 8.89 8.89
CA SER A 576 -23.47 7.78 9.80
C SER A 576 -22.35 8.11 10.79
N CYS A 577 -21.60 9.19 10.59
CA CYS A 577 -20.60 9.66 11.54
C CYS A 577 -21.19 10.47 12.72
N ASN A 578 -22.47 10.86 12.69
CA ASN A 578 -23.12 11.70 13.70
C ASN A 578 -22.35 13.01 13.99
N ASP A 579 -21.72 13.60 12.97
CA ASP A 579 -20.84 14.78 13.10
C ASP A 579 -19.63 14.58 14.03
N TYR A 580 -19.31 13.32 14.32
CA TYR A 580 -18.14 12.86 15.07
C TYR A 580 -17.12 12.24 14.11
N TRP A 581 -16.44 13.07 13.31
CA TRP A 581 -15.56 12.59 12.24
C TRP A 581 -14.22 13.28 12.10
#